data_AF-A0A7S2KVZ3-F1
#
_entry.id   AF-A0A7S2KVZ3-F1
#
_cell.length_a   1.000
_cell.length_b   1.000
_cell.length_c   1.000
_cell.angle_alpha   90.00
_cell.angle_beta   90.00
_cell.angle_gamma   90.00
#
_symmetry.space_group_name_H-M   'P 1'
#
loop_
_entity.id
_entity.type
_entity.pdbx_description
1 polymer ?
#
loop_
_entity_poly.entity_id
_entity_poly.type
_entity_poly.pdbx_seq_one_letter_code
_entity_poly.pdbx_strand_id
1 'polypeptide(L)'
;MKLTLTTLAAVLGLTTAADITTHSKMGQTLLSSARRVDTPSSAQRALEGDNGEVDYTWVANYSLKFQGCHNIPRWNEDADDEDDVRVSNTALVRFRLCPSNDCSTDSAYGCKSGYGDYVVSMDTYLNAYFESVQQDQEYNCEYAMNYECNCAEGGDDNYSEEMCQYDCYMNKGMEYCVENNPYAEEGAEEEEKQDIQQMAECQQFEAQNNNNNNNNNNNNGGEQVEYFMGPHCSDDGSAIRMGLFTDDECTIFADSNNGATTYASLTYGASMPYATTTLVGTECMSCKEPQDADQNNNNDQ
;
A
#
# COMPACT_ATOMS: atom_id res chain seq x y z
N MET A 1 -44.54 -51.69 29.59
CA MET A 1 -43.15 -52.14 29.81
C MET A 1 -42.23 -51.10 29.16
N LYS A 2 -41.38 -50.49 29.99
CA LYS A 2 -40.15 -49.70 29.77
C LYS A 2 -39.81 -49.27 28.31
N LEU A 3 -39.87 -47.98 27.94
CA LEU A 3 -38.87 -46.90 28.11
C LEU A 3 -37.47 -47.23 27.54
N THR A 4 -37.08 -46.56 26.45
CA THR A 4 -35.72 -46.01 26.27
C THR A 4 -35.76 -44.90 25.22
N LEU A 5 -35.57 -43.68 25.69
CA LEU A 5 -35.32 -42.45 24.94
C LEU A 5 -33.79 -42.31 24.85
N THR A 6 -33.21 -42.38 23.66
CA THR A 6 -31.77 -42.15 23.46
C THR A 6 -31.53 -40.67 23.18
N THR A 7 -31.03 -39.98 24.21
CA THR A 7 -30.49 -38.62 24.11
C THR A 7 -29.14 -38.65 23.39
N LEU A 8 -29.06 -38.00 22.23
CA LEU A 8 -27.80 -37.68 21.56
C LEU A 8 -27.19 -36.47 22.30
N ALA A 9 -26.17 -36.70 23.12
CA ALA A 9 -25.40 -35.64 23.75
C ALA A 9 -24.47 -35.03 22.68
N ALA A 10 -24.75 -33.80 22.26
CA ALA A 10 -23.80 -32.98 21.53
C ALA A 10 -22.68 -32.61 22.51
N VAL A 11 -21.52 -33.24 22.36
CA VAL A 11 -20.29 -32.82 23.04
C VAL A 11 -19.90 -31.49 22.41
N LEU A 12 -20.17 -30.40 23.13
CA LEU A 12 -19.53 -29.12 22.90
C LEU A 12 -18.05 -29.31 23.23
N GLY A 13 -17.24 -29.55 22.21
CA GLY A 13 -15.80 -29.39 22.32
C GLY A 13 -15.53 -27.93 22.67
N LEU A 14 -15.06 -27.68 23.90
CA LEU A 14 -14.31 -26.46 24.19
C LEU A 14 -13.03 -26.57 23.38
N THR A 15 -13.04 -26.01 22.17
CA THR A 15 -11.81 -25.56 21.54
C THR A 15 -11.33 -24.40 22.41
N THR A 16 -10.31 -24.66 23.21
CA THR A 16 -9.44 -23.60 23.70
C THR A 16 -9.11 -22.73 22.50
N ALA A 17 -9.46 -21.45 22.56
CA ALA A 17 -8.91 -20.47 21.64
C ALA A 17 -7.39 -20.67 21.71
N ALA A 18 -6.81 -21.28 20.69
CA ALA A 18 -5.41 -21.04 20.42
C ALA A 18 -5.30 -19.52 20.35
N ASP A 19 -4.39 -18.94 21.12
CA ASP A 19 -4.03 -17.54 20.98
C ASP A 19 -3.59 -17.34 19.54
N ILE A 20 -4.53 -16.95 18.68
CA ILE A 20 -4.23 -16.41 17.38
C ILE A 20 -3.61 -15.07 17.73
N THR A 21 -2.31 -14.93 17.52
CA THR A 21 -1.63 -13.64 17.54
C THR A 21 -2.20 -12.81 16.40
N THR A 22 -3.42 -12.27 16.56
CA THR A 22 -4.06 -11.38 15.60
C THR A 22 -3.51 -9.98 15.85
N HIS A 23 -2.22 -9.81 15.56
CA HIS A 23 -1.66 -8.48 15.43
C HIS A 23 -2.06 -7.95 14.05
N SER A 24 -2.16 -6.63 13.99
CA SER A 24 -2.50 -5.90 12.78
C SER A 24 -1.41 -4.85 12.65
N LYS A 25 -0.28 -5.18 12.02
CA LYS A 25 0.82 -4.24 11.84
C LYS A 25 0.33 -2.95 11.18
N MET A 26 -0.39 -3.07 10.07
CA MET A 26 -1.01 -1.93 9.38
C MET A 26 -1.97 -1.15 10.30
N GLY A 27 -2.87 -1.84 11.01
CA GLY A 27 -3.83 -1.20 11.91
C GLY A 27 -3.15 -0.48 13.08
N GLN A 28 -2.10 -1.05 13.65
CA GLN A 28 -1.27 -0.46 14.71
C GLN A 28 -0.51 0.78 14.20
N THR A 29 0.17 0.68 13.06
CA THR A 29 0.88 1.80 12.43
C THR A 29 -0.06 2.97 12.14
N LEU A 30 -1.23 2.69 11.54
CA LEU A 30 -2.20 3.73 11.25
C LEU A 30 -2.79 4.33 12.51
N LEU A 31 -3.25 3.54 13.48
CA LEU A 31 -3.94 4.06 14.67
C LEU A 31 -3.02 4.74 15.68
N SER A 32 -1.74 4.37 15.74
CA SER A 32 -0.74 5.08 16.53
C SER A 32 -0.49 6.50 16.02
N SER A 33 -0.67 6.74 14.71
CA SER A 33 -0.47 8.04 14.06
C SER A 33 -1.77 8.78 13.76
N ALA A 34 -2.91 8.08 13.76
CA ALA A 34 -4.19 8.63 13.34
C ALA A 34 -4.90 9.43 14.43
N ARG A 35 -5.69 10.40 13.98
CA ARG A 35 -6.61 11.17 14.81
C ARG A 35 -8.05 10.79 14.48
N ARG A 36 -8.87 10.52 15.49
CA ARG A 36 -10.30 10.24 15.32
C ARG A 36 -11.04 11.53 14.97
N VAL A 37 -11.88 11.49 13.94
CA VAL A 37 -12.58 12.68 13.42
C VAL A 37 -13.64 13.20 14.40
N ASP A 38 -14.29 12.32 15.17
CA ASP A 38 -15.41 12.65 16.06
C ASP A 38 -15.01 12.95 17.52
N THR A 39 -13.74 13.19 17.81
CA THR A 39 -13.30 13.56 19.17
C THR A 39 -13.30 15.09 19.36
N PRO A 40 -14.05 15.65 20.32
CA PRO A 40 -13.81 17.03 20.74
C PRO A 40 -12.38 17.15 21.30
N SER A 41 -11.68 18.23 20.93
CA SER A 41 -10.25 18.48 21.21
C SER A 41 -9.82 18.37 22.68
N SER A 42 -10.76 18.34 23.62
CA SER A 42 -10.50 18.13 25.05
C SER A 42 -10.35 16.66 25.46
N ALA A 43 -10.81 15.69 24.65
CA ALA A 43 -10.64 14.26 24.92
C ALA A 43 -9.30 13.69 24.42
N GLN A 44 -8.61 14.43 23.54
CA GLN A 44 -7.36 13.99 22.91
C GLN A 44 -6.16 14.01 23.86
N ARG A 45 -6.17 14.90 24.86
CA ARG A 45 -5.17 14.96 25.93
C ARG A 45 -5.28 13.85 26.98
N ALA A 46 -6.30 13.00 26.90
CA ALA A 46 -6.50 11.92 27.87
C ALA A 46 -5.77 10.61 27.50
N LEU A 47 -5.17 10.52 26.31
CA LEU A 47 -4.38 9.36 25.88
C LEU A 47 -2.86 9.58 26.02
N GLU A 48 -2.40 10.81 26.27
CA GLU A 48 -0.99 11.15 26.51
C GLU A 48 -0.55 10.87 27.96
N GLY A 49 -1.43 10.29 28.79
CA GLY A 49 -1.24 10.13 30.23
C GLY A 49 -1.00 8.71 30.72
N ASP A 50 -1.07 7.70 29.85
CA ASP A 50 -0.83 6.31 30.25
C ASP A 50 0.35 5.77 29.44
N ASN A 51 1.45 5.50 30.14
CA ASN A 51 2.64 4.80 29.64
C ASN A 51 2.35 3.30 29.41
N GLY A 52 1.09 2.97 29.11
CA GLY A 52 0.60 1.64 28.81
C GLY A 52 0.56 1.46 27.30
N GLU A 53 1.16 0.37 26.83
CA GLU A 53 1.02 -0.12 25.46
C GLU A 53 -0.48 -0.17 25.10
N VAL A 54 -0.90 0.67 24.16
CA VAL A 54 -2.30 0.70 23.72
C VAL A 54 -2.54 -0.57 22.91
N ASP A 55 -3.39 -1.45 23.44
CA ASP A 55 -3.76 -2.69 22.78
C ASP A 55 -4.68 -2.41 21.57
N TYR A 56 -4.13 -2.64 20.37
CA TYR A 56 -4.82 -2.53 19.09
C TYR A 56 -5.17 -3.89 18.47
N THR A 57 -5.10 -5.00 19.21
CA THR A 57 -5.46 -6.34 18.69
C THR A 57 -6.90 -6.40 18.17
N TRP A 58 -7.81 -5.60 18.72
CA TRP A 58 -9.20 -5.51 18.26
C TRP A 58 -9.34 -5.08 16.80
N VAL A 59 -8.35 -4.36 16.25
CA VAL A 59 -8.36 -3.82 14.89
C VAL A 59 -8.30 -4.94 13.86
N ALA A 60 -7.78 -6.11 14.20
CA ALA A 60 -7.77 -7.27 13.30
C ALA A 60 -9.18 -7.74 12.88
N ASN A 61 -10.25 -7.32 13.57
CA ASN A 61 -11.64 -7.61 13.17
C ASN A 61 -12.26 -6.50 12.29
N TYR A 62 -11.45 -5.57 11.83
CA TYR A 62 -11.84 -4.46 10.98
C TYR A 62 -11.12 -4.51 9.63
N SER A 63 -11.69 -3.77 8.69
CA SER A 63 -11.13 -3.51 7.39
C SER A 63 -11.06 -2.00 7.17
N LEU A 64 -9.97 -1.55 6.56
CA LEU A 64 -9.76 -0.18 6.15
C LEU A 64 -10.47 0.10 4.83
N LYS A 65 -11.05 1.29 4.75
CA LYS A 65 -11.64 1.83 3.54
C LYS A 65 -11.15 3.26 3.35
N PHE A 66 -10.46 3.52 2.25
CA PHE A 66 -10.12 4.87 1.83
C PHE A 66 -11.40 5.72 1.67
N GLN A 67 -11.43 6.91 2.26
CA GLN A 67 -12.57 7.84 2.15
C GLN A 67 -12.25 9.08 1.31
N GLY A 68 -10.98 9.43 1.22
CA GLY A 68 -10.50 10.59 0.48
C GLY A 68 -9.22 11.16 1.08
N CYS A 69 -8.63 12.10 0.37
CA CYS A 69 -7.47 12.87 0.81
C CYS A 69 -7.74 14.36 0.73
N HIS A 70 -6.97 15.15 1.48
CA HIS A 70 -7.04 16.61 1.45
C HIS A 70 -5.67 17.22 1.75
N ASN A 71 -5.36 18.33 1.08
CA ASN A 71 -4.21 19.15 1.41
C ASN A 71 -4.66 20.29 2.33
N ILE A 72 -3.99 20.44 3.47
CA ILE A 72 -4.21 21.57 4.38
C ILE A 72 -2.96 22.44 4.45
N PRO A 73 -3.07 23.77 4.28
CA PRO A 73 -1.93 24.65 4.46
C PRO A 73 -1.55 24.66 5.94
N ARG A 74 -0.27 24.44 6.22
CA ARG A 74 0.34 24.51 7.54
C ARG A 74 1.55 25.41 7.51
N TRP A 75 1.89 25.98 8.66
CA TRP A 75 3.16 26.68 8.80
C TRP A 75 4.27 25.65 8.81
N ASN A 76 5.29 25.86 7.97
CA ASN A 76 6.50 25.06 8.02
C ASN A 76 7.30 25.53 9.24
N GLU A 77 7.41 24.66 10.25
CA GLU A 77 8.11 24.96 11.50
C GLU A 77 9.64 24.91 11.32
N ASP A 78 10.10 24.29 10.23
CA ASP A 78 11.52 24.11 9.88
C ASP A 78 12.04 25.21 8.92
N ALA A 79 11.18 26.16 8.55
CA ALA A 79 11.56 27.31 7.72
C ALA A 79 12.34 28.35 8.55
N ASP A 80 13.64 28.13 8.67
CA ASP A 80 14.57 28.96 9.44
C ASP A 80 15.29 30.01 8.57
N ASP A 81 15.36 29.81 7.24
CA ASP A 81 16.02 30.71 6.30
C ASP A 81 15.03 31.56 5.47
N GLU A 82 15.52 32.67 4.88
CA GLU A 82 14.69 33.60 4.09
C GLU A 82 14.13 32.98 2.80
N ASP A 83 14.75 31.91 2.32
CA ASP A 83 14.37 31.19 1.10
C ASP A 83 13.40 30.01 1.38
N ASP A 84 13.12 29.69 2.65
CA ASP A 84 12.28 28.56 3.03
C ASP A 84 10.77 28.83 2.88
N VAL A 85 10.04 27.80 2.47
CA VAL A 85 8.59 27.86 2.28
C VAL A 85 7.89 27.92 3.63
N ARG A 86 7.53 29.13 4.08
CA ARG A 86 6.86 29.36 5.39
C ARG A 86 5.51 28.68 5.55
N VAL A 87 4.82 28.37 4.45
CA VAL A 87 3.52 27.69 4.46
C VAL A 87 3.58 26.50 3.53
N SER A 88 3.76 25.31 4.08
CA SER A 88 3.75 24.04 3.35
C SER A 88 2.36 23.41 3.38
N ASN A 89 2.03 22.59 2.38
CA ASN A 89 0.77 21.86 2.37
C ASN A 89 1.00 20.48 3.02
N THR A 90 0.38 20.25 4.19
CA THR A 90 0.34 18.90 4.75
C THR A 90 -0.77 18.13 4.09
N ALA A 91 -0.41 17.02 3.45
CA ALA A 91 -1.38 16.14 2.82
C ALA A 91 -1.88 15.07 3.80
N LEU A 92 -3.20 14.98 3.93
CA LEU A 92 -3.88 14.11 4.89
C LEU A 92 -4.79 13.13 4.17
N VAL A 93 -4.86 11.91 4.67
CA VAL A 93 -5.77 10.87 4.23
C VAL A 93 -6.82 10.62 5.30
N ARG A 94 -8.09 10.64 4.88
CA ARG A 94 -9.21 10.16 5.68
C ARG A 94 -9.49 8.72 5.29
N PHE A 95 -9.57 7.86 6.29
CA PHE A 95 -9.97 6.47 6.11
C PHE A 95 -11.00 6.09 7.17
N ARG A 96 -11.74 5.02 6.88
CA ARG A 96 -12.74 4.45 7.76
C ARG A 96 -12.35 3.03 8.13
N LEU A 97 -12.43 2.71 9.42
CA LEU A 97 -12.44 1.33 9.89
C LEU A 97 -13.87 0.82 9.90
N CYS A 98 -14.10 -0.28 9.17
CA CYS A 98 -15.36 -0.99 9.10
C CYS A 98 -15.22 -2.38 9.70
N PRO A 99 -16.22 -2.93 10.42
CA PRO A 99 -16.17 -4.34 10.79
C PRO A 99 -15.96 -5.19 9.53
N SER A 100 -15.02 -6.13 9.54
CA SER A 100 -14.62 -6.85 8.32
C SER A 100 -15.80 -7.56 7.63
N ASN A 101 -16.75 -8.06 8.41
CA ASN A 101 -17.95 -8.73 7.91
C ASN A 101 -18.98 -7.80 7.24
N ASP A 102 -18.88 -6.49 7.49
CA ASP A 102 -19.83 -5.48 7.00
C ASP A 102 -19.18 -4.49 6.00
N CYS A 103 -17.90 -4.69 5.67
CA CYS A 103 -17.19 -3.79 4.76
C CYS A 103 -17.50 -4.13 3.30
N SER A 104 -18.15 -3.20 2.59
CA SER A 104 -18.47 -3.33 1.17
C SER A 104 -17.50 -2.55 0.28
N THR A 105 -16.86 -3.25 -0.64
CA THR A 105 -15.99 -2.65 -1.67
C THR A 105 -16.78 -1.69 -2.59
N ASP A 106 -18.00 -2.04 -2.97
CA ASP A 106 -18.83 -1.22 -3.88
C ASP A 106 -19.37 0.06 -3.22
N SER A 107 -19.38 0.11 -1.89
CA SER A 107 -19.80 1.28 -1.13
C SER A 107 -18.65 2.26 -0.96
N ALA A 108 -18.82 3.52 -1.37
CA ALA A 108 -17.83 4.57 -1.11
C ALA A 108 -17.45 4.69 0.38
N TYR A 109 -18.37 4.34 1.28
CA TYR A 109 -18.18 4.40 2.73
C TYR A 109 -17.78 3.06 3.36
N GLY A 110 -17.72 1.95 2.62
CA GLY A 110 -17.49 0.62 3.20
C GLY A 110 -18.70 0.09 3.96
N CYS A 111 -19.03 0.69 5.10
CA CYS A 111 -20.06 0.25 6.03
C CYS A 111 -20.85 1.45 6.61
N LYS A 112 -22.03 1.18 7.17
CA LYS A 112 -22.98 2.20 7.67
C LYS A 112 -23.06 2.31 9.20
N SER A 113 -22.53 1.33 9.93
CA SER A 113 -22.58 1.26 11.39
C SER A 113 -21.36 0.55 11.93
N GLY A 114 -21.06 0.77 13.22
CA GLY A 114 -19.90 0.15 13.87
C GLY A 114 -18.57 0.64 13.31
N TYR A 115 -18.55 1.79 12.64
CA TYR A 115 -17.36 2.33 12.00
C TYR A 115 -16.68 3.41 12.84
N GLY A 116 -15.40 3.63 12.57
CA GLY A 116 -14.65 4.80 13.05
C GLY A 116 -13.99 5.53 11.90
N ASP A 117 -14.12 6.86 11.87
CA ASP A 117 -13.43 7.72 10.90
C ASP A 117 -12.15 8.29 11.51
N TYR A 118 -11.07 8.18 10.74
CA TYR A 118 -9.72 8.53 11.14
C TYR A 118 -9.04 9.37 10.06
N VAL A 119 -8.08 10.17 10.49
CA VAL A 119 -7.23 10.98 9.62
C VAL A 119 -5.78 10.79 10.00
N VAL A 120 -4.92 10.59 9.01
CA VAL A 120 -3.47 10.42 9.14
C VAL A 120 -2.75 11.17 8.01
N SER A 121 -1.44 11.37 8.09
CA SER A 121 -0.62 11.86 6.97
C SER A 121 -0.69 10.91 5.78
N MET A 122 -0.66 11.45 4.56
CA MET A 122 -0.69 10.63 3.34
C MET A 122 0.48 9.66 3.25
N ASP A 123 1.69 10.11 3.58
CA ASP A 123 2.89 9.27 3.68
C ASP A 123 2.62 8.01 4.55
N THR A 124 2.19 8.21 5.79
CA THR A 124 1.91 7.11 6.72
C THR A 124 0.79 6.19 6.23
N TYR A 125 -0.21 6.74 5.53
CA TYR A 125 -1.26 5.92 4.91
C TYR A 125 -0.71 5.07 3.76
N LEU A 126 0.05 5.65 2.84
CA LEU A 126 0.60 4.97 1.68
C LEU A 126 1.63 3.91 2.08
N ASN A 127 2.52 4.23 3.01
CA ASN A 127 3.50 3.28 3.56
C ASN A 127 2.80 2.06 4.17
N ALA A 128 1.80 2.28 5.03
CA ALA A 128 1.05 1.19 5.64
C ALA A 128 0.20 0.40 4.62
N TYR A 129 -0.35 1.08 3.61
CA TYR A 129 -1.13 0.46 2.54
C TYR A 129 -0.26 -0.41 1.64
N PHE A 130 0.88 0.10 1.14
CA PHE A 130 1.78 -0.67 0.27
C PHE A 130 2.44 -1.82 1.01
N GLU A 131 2.79 -1.64 2.28
CA GLU A 131 3.26 -2.74 3.12
C GLU A 131 2.20 -3.86 3.23
N SER A 132 0.92 -3.52 3.42
CA SER A 132 -0.15 -4.51 3.46
C SER A 132 -0.39 -5.18 2.11
N VAL A 133 -0.35 -4.42 1.01
CA VAL A 133 -0.48 -4.97 -0.36
C VAL A 133 0.65 -5.94 -0.66
N GLN A 134 1.89 -5.59 -0.28
CA GLN A 134 3.05 -6.44 -0.46
C GLN A 134 2.91 -7.75 0.33
N GLN A 135 2.52 -7.69 1.60
CA GLN A 135 2.29 -8.88 2.42
C GLN A 135 1.19 -9.78 1.84
N ASP A 136 0.08 -9.20 1.39
CA ASP A 136 -1.00 -9.95 0.74
C ASP A 136 -0.53 -10.60 -0.56
N GLN A 137 0.29 -9.89 -1.36
CA GLN A 137 0.89 -10.42 -2.58
C GLN A 137 1.83 -11.59 -2.28
N GLU A 138 2.78 -11.42 -1.37
CA GLU A 138 3.71 -12.46 -0.92
C GLU A 138 2.96 -13.71 -0.44
N TYR A 139 1.96 -13.53 0.42
CA TYR A 139 1.10 -14.63 0.88
C TYR A 139 0.39 -15.34 -0.27
N ASN A 140 -0.19 -14.58 -1.20
CA ASN A 140 -0.89 -15.17 -2.35
C ASN A 140 0.09 -15.95 -3.25
N CYS A 141 1.31 -15.44 -3.46
CA CYS A 141 2.36 -16.15 -4.21
C CYS A 141 2.70 -17.49 -3.55
N GLU A 142 2.98 -17.49 -2.25
CA GLU A 142 3.27 -18.70 -1.48
C GLU A 142 2.10 -19.69 -1.51
N TYR A 143 0.88 -19.20 -1.32
CA TYR A 143 -0.33 -20.02 -1.34
C TYR A 143 -0.54 -20.68 -2.71
N ALA A 144 -0.44 -19.89 -3.78
CA ALA A 144 -0.57 -20.40 -5.13
C ALA A 144 0.49 -21.47 -5.39
N MET A 145 1.74 -21.24 -5.00
CA MET A 145 2.82 -22.22 -5.18
C MET A 145 2.59 -23.51 -4.42
N ASN A 146 2.20 -23.43 -3.15
CA ASN A 146 2.10 -24.62 -2.30
C ASN A 146 0.84 -25.45 -2.56
N TYR A 147 -0.24 -24.83 -3.01
CA TYR A 147 -1.55 -25.49 -3.06
C TYR A 147 -2.19 -25.53 -4.45
N GLU A 148 -1.79 -24.66 -5.38
CA GLU A 148 -2.42 -24.53 -6.69
C GLU A 148 -1.48 -24.87 -7.86
N CYS A 149 -0.19 -24.55 -7.73
CA CYS A 149 0.83 -24.82 -8.73
C CYS A 149 1.42 -26.21 -8.48
N ASN A 150 0.98 -27.20 -9.28
CA ASN A 150 1.49 -28.56 -9.19
C ASN A 150 2.82 -28.72 -9.94
N CYS A 151 3.85 -28.00 -9.48
CA CYS A 151 5.20 -28.01 -10.06
C CYS A 151 6.11 -29.09 -9.45
N ALA A 152 5.55 -30.23 -9.07
CA ALA A 152 6.33 -31.38 -8.62
C ALA A 152 7.06 -32.04 -9.80
N GLU A 153 8.30 -32.50 -9.57
CA GLU A 153 9.13 -33.19 -10.58
C GLU A 153 8.36 -34.35 -11.25
N GLY A 154 7.86 -34.10 -12.45
CA GLY A 154 7.56 -35.16 -13.40
C GLY A 154 8.89 -35.62 -13.96
N GLY A 155 9.20 -36.92 -13.91
CA GLY A 155 10.49 -37.49 -14.33
C GLY A 155 10.79 -37.41 -15.83
N ASP A 156 10.59 -36.24 -16.43
CA ASP A 156 10.91 -35.84 -17.80
C ASP A 156 12.16 -34.96 -17.79
N ASP A 157 13.13 -35.33 -18.61
CA ASP A 157 14.48 -34.77 -18.67
C ASP A 157 14.53 -33.29 -19.07
N ASN A 158 13.40 -32.74 -19.51
CA ASN A 158 13.25 -31.37 -19.99
C ASN A 158 12.36 -30.49 -19.08
N TYR A 159 12.09 -30.95 -17.86
CA TYR A 159 11.31 -30.21 -16.87
C TYR A 159 12.17 -29.11 -16.21
N SER A 160 11.69 -27.87 -16.26
CA SER A 160 12.21 -26.76 -15.45
C SER A 160 11.14 -26.35 -14.45
N GLU A 161 11.46 -26.47 -13.16
CA GLU A 161 10.58 -26.02 -12.09
C GLU A 161 10.25 -24.53 -12.27
N GLU A 162 11.25 -23.69 -12.53
CA GLU A 162 11.12 -22.25 -12.73
C GLU A 162 10.15 -21.87 -13.87
N MET A 163 10.18 -22.60 -15.00
CA MET A 163 9.22 -22.39 -16.09
C MET A 163 7.80 -22.79 -15.69
N CYS A 164 7.65 -23.86 -14.91
CA CYS A 164 6.35 -24.26 -14.37
C CYS A 164 5.79 -23.21 -13.41
N GLN A 165 6.61 -22.66 -12.52
CA GLN A 165 6.19 -21.62 -11.58
C GLN A 165 5.74 -20.36 -12.34
N TYR A 166 6.56 -19.91 -13.30
CA TYR A 166 6.24 -18.77 -14.17
C TYR A 166 4.90 -18.98 -14.89
N ASP A 167 4.73 -20.11 -15.58
CA ASP A 167 3.49 -20.40 -16.30
C ASP A 167 2.29 -20.45 -15.35
N CYS A 168 2.44 -21.00 -14.15
CA CYS A 168 1.37 -21.03 -13.16
C CYS A 168 0.93 -19.62 -12.76
N TYR A 169 1.88 -18.75 -12.40
CA TYR A 169 1.59 -17.37 -12.01
C TYR A 169 0.97 -16.57 -13.15
N MET A 170 1.55 -16.65 -14.35
CA MET A 170 1.03 -15.95 -15.52
C MET A 170 -0.39 -16.40 -15.89
N ASN A 171 -0.68 -17.69 -15.81
CA ASN A 171 -2.04 -18.22 -16.05
C ASN A 171 -3.06 -17.74 -15.00
N LYS A 172 -2.60 -17.34 -13.81
CA LYS A 172 -3.43 -16.81 -12.72
C LYS A 172 -3.49 -15.29 -12.69
N GLY A 173 -2.77 -14.60 -13.58
CA GLY A 173 -2.63 -13.13 -13.55
C GLY A 173 -1.86 -12.63 -12.33
N MET A 174 -0.94 -13.45 -11.81
CA MET A 174 -0.10 -13.16 -10.63
C MET A 174 1.30 -12.73 -11.07
N GLU A 175 1.38 -11.85 -12.07
CA GLU A 175 2.64 -11.33 -12.63
C GLU A 175 3.53 -10.66 -11.56
N TYR A 176 2.91 -10.16 -10.48
CA TYR A 176 3.62 -9.61 -9.34
C TYR A 176 4.50 -10.65 -8.62
N CYS A 177 4.16 -11.94 -8.66
CA CYS A 177 4.95 -13.04 -8.08
C CYS A 177 6.17 -13.44 -8.90
N VAL A 178 6.27 -12.97 -10.15
CA VAL A 178 7.33 -13.36 -11.08
C VAL A 178 8.47 -12.36 -11.01
N GLU A 179 9.63 -12.74 -10.48
CA GLU A 179 10.81 -11.87 -10.47
C GLU A 179 11.40 -11.71 -11.88
N ASN A 180 11.59 -12.83 -12.57
CA ASN A 180 12.21 -12.88 -13.89
C ASN A 180 11.40 -13.76 -14.84
N ASN A 181 11.43 -13.44 -16.14
CA ASN A 181 10.85 -14.29 -17.17
C ASN A 181 11.89 -15.35 -17.61
N PRO A 182 11.71 -16.64 -17.27
CA PRO A 182 12.66 -17.70 -17.64
C PRO A 182 12.67 -18.01 -19.14
N TYR A 183 11.75 -17.44 -19.92
CA TYR A 183 11.74 -17.50 -21.38
C TYR A 183 12.44 -16.30 -22.04
N ALA A 184 12.90 -15.32 -21.28
CA ALA A 184 13.63 -14.18 -21.83
C ALA A 184 14.97 -14.64 -22.41
N GLU A 185 15.28 -14.21 -23.64
CA GLU A 185 16.61 -14.43 -24.22
C GLU A 185 17.65 -13.56 -23.49
N GLU A 186 18.89 -14.05 -23.35
CA GLU A 186 20.00 -13.29 -22.75
C GLU A 186 20.12 -11.92 -23.44
N GLY A 187 19.83 -10.84 -22.69
CA GLY A 187 19.86 -9.46 -23.19
C GLY A 187 18.50 -8.79 -23.42
N ALA A 188 17.39 -9.42 -23.07
CA ALA A 188 16.12 -8.71 -22.90
C ALA A 188 16.23 -7.70 -21.75
N GLU A 189 15.80 -6.46 -21.98
CA GLU A 189 15.73 -5.43 -20.94
C GLU A 189 14.74 -5.90 -19.86
N GLU A 190 15.23 -6.11 -18.64
CA GLU A 190 14.39 -6.36 -17.48
C GLU A 190 13.52 -5.11 -17.26
N GLU A 191 12.19 -5.26 -17.27
CA GLU A 191 11.31 -4.20 -16.78
C GLU A 191 11.58 -4.06 -15.28
N GLU A 192 12.34 -3.03 -14.91
CA GLU A 192 12.59 -2.68 -13.51
C GLU A 192 11.23 -2.49 -12.83
N LYS A 193 10.85 -3.45 -11.99
CA LYS A 193 9.66 -3.34 -11.15
C LYS A 193 9.90 -2.14 -10.23
N GLN A 194 9.30 -1.01 -10.57
CA GLN A 194 9.32 0.16 -9.71
C GLN A 194 8.80 -0.25 -8.34
N ASP A 195 9.66 -0.09 -7.34
CA ASP A 195 9.34 -0.39 -5.96
C ASP A 195 8.16 0.51 -5.55
N ILE A 196 6.99 -0.12 -5.34
CA ILE A 196 5.75 0.58 -5.04
C ILE A 196 5.90 1.39 -3.75
N GLN A 197 6.79 0.99 -2.84
CA GLN A 197 7.08 1.77 -1.62
C GLN A 197 7.73 3.12 -1.95
N GLN A 198 8.58 3.19 -2.97
CA GLN A 198 9.19 4.46 -3.41
C GLN A 198 8.14 5.45 -3.93
N MET A 199 6.95 4.97 -4.30
CA MET A 199 5.83 5.82 -4.74
C MET A 199 5.06 6.45 -3.56
N ALA A 200 5.31 6.03 -2.32
CA ALA A 200 4.70 6.63 -1.13
C ALA A 200 5.36 7.96 -0.73
N GLU A 201 6.60 8.16 -1.15
CA GLU A 201 7.44 9.27 -0.72
C GLU A 201 7.70 10.25 -1.88
N CYS A 202 8.08 11.48 -1.54
CA CYS A 202 8.60 12.43 -2.52
C CYS A 202 10.06 12.11 -2.79
N GLN A 203 10.40 11.70 -4.01
CA GLN A 203 11.75 11.28 -4.37
C GLN A 203 12.28 12.04 -5.57
N GLN A 204 13.59 12.25 -5.62
CA GLN A 204 14.24 12.90 -6.74
C GLN A 204 14.03 12.06 -8.01
N PHE A 205 13.54 12.70 -9.07
CA PHE A 205 13.32 12.08 -10.36
C PHE A 205 14.56 12.26 -11.25
N GLU A 206 15.31 11.18 -11.43
CA GLU A 206 16.43 11.15 -12.36
C GLU A 206 15.93 10.94 -13.80
N ALA A 207 15.73 12.03 -14.54
CA ALA A 207 15.52 11.92 -15.97
C ALA A 207 16.80 11.41 -16.63
N GLN A 208 16.70 10.32 -17.41
CA GLN A 208 17.81 9.81 -18.24
C GLN A 208 18.21 10.86 -19.28
N ASN A 209 19.05 11.80 -18.89
CA ASN A 209 19.55 12.83 -19.75
C ASN A 209 20.72 12.26 -20.55
N ASN A 210 20.43 11.76 -21.75
CA ASN A 210 21.44 11.23 -22.66
C ASN A 210 22.19 12.38 -23.35
N ASN A 211 22.85 13.24 -22.57
CA ASN A 211 23.82 14.21 -23.08
C ASN A 211 25.24 13.62 -23.04
N ASN A 212 25.40 12.45 -23.64
CA ASN A 212 26.69 11.91 -24.08
C ASN A 212 27.18 12.58 -25.38
N ASN A 213 26.77 13.83 -25.62
CA ASN A 213 27.17 14.62 -26.78
C ASN A 213 27.42 16.07 -26.37
N ASN A 214 28.48 16.31 -25.59
CA ASN A 214 28.96 17.68 -25.43
C ASN A 214 30.49 17.79 -25.36
N ASN A 215 31.10 17.43 -26.48
CA ASN A 215 32.39 17.98 -26.87
C ASN A 215 32.15 19.16 -27.83
N ASN A 216 31.44 20.21 -27.39
CA ASN A 216 31.63 21.58 -27.87
C ASN A 216 30.70 22.59 -27.18
N ASN A 217 31.34 23.37 -26.30
CA ASN A 217 31.33 24.83 -26.32
C ASN A 217 30.03 25.61 -25.97
N ASN A 218 30.24 26.56 -25.05
CA ASN A 218 29.49 27.80 -24.79
C ASN A 218 28.27 27.77 -23.87
N ASN A 219 28.47 28.40 -22.70
CA ASN A 219 27.59 29.40 -22.09
C ASN A 219 26.08 29.13 -22.10
N ASN A 220 25.56 28.63 -20.97
CA ASN A 220 24.59 29.42 -20.19
C ASN A 220 24.49 28.84 -18.78
N GLY A 221 24.56 29.71 -17.77
CA GLY A 221 24.22 29.38 -16.39
C GLY A 221 22.71 29.22 -16.25
N GLY A 222 22.16 28.17 -16.86
CA GLY A 222 20.82 27.69 -16.54
C GLY A 222 20.93 26.78 -15.32
N GLU A 223 20.26 27.15 -14.24
CA GLU A 223 20.04 26.25 -13.10
C GLU A 223 19.49 24.93 -13.65
N GLN A 224 20.14 23.83 -13.30
CA GLN A 224 19.58 22.51 -13.56
C GLN A 224 18.33 22.42 -12.68
N VAL A 225 17.15 22.46 -13.32
CA VAL A 225 15.89 22.28 -12.59
C VAL A 225 15.85 20.83 -12.15
N GLU A 226 15.91 20.61 -10.84
CA GLU A 226 15.69 19.32 -10.23
C GLU A 226 14.20 19.02 -10.21
N TYR A 227 13.86 17.76 -10.48
CA TYR A 227 12.48 17.30 -10.45
C TYR A 227 12.32 16.25 -9.37
N PHE A 228 11.14 16.22 -8.78
CA PHE A 228 10.77 15.26 -7.75
C PHE A 228 9.46 14.60 -8.15
N MET A 229 9.31 13.32 -7.87
CA MET A 229 8.11 12.54 -8.15
C MET A 229 7.53 12.08 -6.83
N GLY A 230 6.23 12.26 -6.65
CA GLY A 230 5.57 11.88 -5.40
C GLY A 230 4.05 11.87 -5.48
N PRO A 231 3.39 11.40 -4.42
CA PRO A 231 1.94 11.28 -4.36
C PRO A 231 1.27 12.63 -4.07
N HIS A 232 0.14 12.89 -4.72
CA HIS A 232 -0.72 14.03 -4.43
C HIS A 232 -2.19 13.65 -4.44
N CYS A 233 -2.99 14.47 -3.77
CA CYS A 233 -4.42 14.31 -3.78
C CYS A 233 -5.06 14.84 -5.08
N SER A 234 -6.05 14.14 -5.63
CA SER A 234 -6.86 14.64 -6.74
C SER A 234 -7.66 15.88 -6.31
N ASP A 235 -8.05 16.71 -7.29
CA ASP A 235 -8.76 17.97 -7.03
C ASP A 235 -10.08 17.80 -6.24
N ASP A 236 -10.74 16.66 -6.42
CA ASP A 236 -11.99 16.29 -5.74
C ASP A 236 -11.78 15.52 -4.43
N GLY A 237 -10.52 15.21 -4.08
CA GLY A 237 -10.16 14.45 -2.89
C GLY A 237 -10.45 12.95 -2.98
N SER A 238 -10.91 12.45 -4.13
CA SER A 238 -11.38 11.06 -4.26
C SER A 238 -10.28 10.04 -4.58
N ALA A 239 -9.07 10.50 -4.89
CA ALA A 239 -7.96 9.66 -5.32
C ALA A 239 -6.61 10.23 -4.89
N ILE A 240 -5.66 9.36 -4.61
CA ILE A 240 -4.23 9.70 -4.52
C ILE A 240 -3.59 9.33 -5.85
N ARG A 241 -2.88 10.27 -6.48
CA ARG A 241 -2.24 10.13 -7.81
C ARG A 241 -0.77 10.50 -7.73
N MET A 242 0.01 10.16 -8.75
CA MET A 242 1.40 10.62 -8.85
C MET A 242 1.47 11.96 -9.59
N GLY A 243 2.41 12.79 -9.17
CA GLY A 243 2.75 14.06 -9.80
C GLY A 243 4.26 14.23 -9.95
N LEU A 244 4.65 15.17 -10.82
CA LEU A 244 6.03 15.65 -10.92
C LEU A 244 6.11 17.10 -10.43
N PHE A 245 7.12 17.38 -9.62
CA PHE A 245 7.31 18.59 -8.84
C PHE A 245 8.70 19.19 -9.06
N THR A 246 8.88 20.45 -8.68
CA THR A 246 10.16 21.17 -8.79
C THR A 246 10.83 21.41 -7.42
N ASP A 247 10.23 20.89 -6.36
CA ASP A 247 10.69 20.98 -4.97
C ASP A 247 10.66 19.59 -4.32
N ASP A 248 11.53 19.39 -3.35
CA ASP A 248 11.73 18.15 -2.59
C ASP A 248 10.61 17.86 -1.58
N GLU A 249 9.72 18.82 -1.34
CA GLU A 249 8.49 18.62 -0.56
C GLU A 249 7.29 18.19 -1.43
N CYS A 250 7.45 18.08 -2.76
CA CYS A 250 6.38 17.75 -3.71
C CYS A 250 5.16 18.67 -3.59
N THR A 251 5.37 19.98 -3.50
CA THR A 251 4.32 20.98 -3.30
C THR A 251 4.03 21.84 -4.53
N ILE A 252 4.99 21.99 -5.43
CA ILE A 252 4.93 22.82 -6.63
C ILE A 252 5.03 21.93 -7.86
N PHE A 253 3.91 21.76 -8.57
CA PHE A 253 3.91 20.97 -9.80
C PHE A 253 4.83 21.57 -10.87
N ALA A 254 5.51 20.68 -11.59
CA ALA A 254 6.40 21.03 -12.70
C ALA A 254 5.66 21.62 -13.91
N ASP A 255 4.35 21.42 -14.02
CA ASP A 255 3.49 22.05 -15.03
C ASP A 255 2.03 22.12 -14.57
N SER A 256 1.16 22.73 -15.38
CA SER A 256 -0.28 22.88 -15.08
C SER A 256 -1.10 21.58 -15.19
N ASN A 257 -0.50 20.49 -15.66
CA ASN A 257 -1.07 19.15 -15.81
C ASN A 257 -0.42 18.18 -14.80
N ASN A 258 -0.22 18.66 -13.57
CA ASN A 258 0.37 17.93 -12.44
C ASN A 258 1.76 17.34 -12.74
N GLY A 259 2.51 17.96 -13.66
CA GLY A 259 3.84 17.52 -14.05
C GLY A 259 3.85 16.43 -15.13
N ALA A 260 2.70 15.96 -15.59
CA ALA A 260 2.61 14.87 -16.57
C ALA A 260 3.15 15.26 -17.95
N THR A 261 3.06 16.54 -18.35
CA THR A 261 3.58 17.01 -19.64
C THR A 261 5.10 17.12 -19.59
N THR A 262 5.64 17.65 -18.49
CA THR A 262 7.07 17.70 -18.23
C THR A 262 7.65 16.30 -18.14
N TYR A 263 7.01 15.38 -17.40
CA TYR A 263 7.42 13.97 -17.34
C TYR A 263 7.51 13.36 -18.75
N ALA A 264 6.47 13.50 -19.57
CA ALA A 264 6.48 12.97 -20.93
C ALA A 264 7.59 13.59 -21.80
N SER A 265 7.93 14.87 -21.59
CA SER A 265 9.04 15.52 -22.30
C SER A 265 10.41 14.97 -21.90
N LEU A 266 10.58 14.62 -20.61
CA LEU A 266 11.83 14.09 -20.05
C LEU A 266 12.02 12.60 -20.36
N THR A 267 10.94 11.87 -20.64
CA THR A 267 10.94 10.41 -20.83
C THR A 267 10.60 9.99 -22.27
N TYR A 268 10.87 10.86 -23.25
CA TYR A 268 10.65 10.58 -24.68
C TYR A 268 9.20 10.19 -25.05
N GLY A 269 8.23 10.75 -24.33
CA GLY A 269 6.80 10.54 -24.55
C GLY A 269 6.18 9.44 -23.69
N ALA A 270 6.89 8.88 -22.72
CA ALA A 270 6.29 7.93 -21.79
C ALA A 270 5.20 8.59 -20.94
N SER A 271 4.17 7.81 -20.61
CA SER A 271 3.11 8.25 -19.70
C SER A 271 3.53 8.07 -18.25
N MET A 272 3.36 9.10 -17.43
CA MET A 272 3.62 9.00 -15.99
C MET A 272 2.66 7.98 -15.34
N PRO A 273 3.19 7.01 -14.57
CA PRO A 273 2.37 6.03 -13.88
C PRO A 273 1.46 6.72 -12.87
N TYR A 274 0.21 6.25 -12.71
CA TYR A 274 -0.78 6.82 -11.78
C TYR A 274 -1.04 8.33 -11.90
N ALA A 275 -0.78 8.92 -13.07
CA ALA A 275 -1.13 10.31 -13.34
C ALA A 275 -2.65 10.55 -13.37
N THR A 276 -3.42 9.52 -13.72
CA THR A 276 -4.90 9.58 -13.84
C THR A 276 -5.61 8.51 -13.02
N THR A 277 -4.94 7.39 -12.76
CA THR A 277 -5.41 6.32 -11.88
C THR A 277 -4.93 6.56 -10.45
N THR A 278 -5.59 5.93 -9.48
CA THR A 278 -5.22 6.10 -8.07
C THR A 278 -4.19 5.07 -7.62
N LEU A 279 -3.27 5.48 -6.74
CA LEU A 279 -2.31 4.63 -6.05
C LEU A 279 -2.98 3.68 -5.03
N VAL A 280 -4.15 4.06 -4.52
CA VAL A 280 -4.83 3.33 -3.45
C VAL A 280 -6.16 2.82 -3.96
N GLY A 281 -6.42 1.54 -3.75
CA GLY A 281 -7.63 0.91 -4.20
C GLY A 281 -8.86 1.39 -3.42
N THR A 282 -10.03 1.07 -3.98
CA THR A 282 -11.32 1.39 -3.35
C THR A 282 -11.87 0.20 -2.56
N GLU A 283 -11.15 -0.91 -2.49
CA GLU A 283 -11.51 -2.11 -1.76
C GLU A 283 -11.44 -1.93 -0.24
N CYS A 284 -12.06 -2.90 0.45
CA CYS A 284 -11.92 -3.05 1.88
C CYS A 284 -10.67 -3.88 2.18
N MET A 285 -9.65 -3.24 2.72
CA MET A 285 -8.40 -3.91 3.07
C MET A 285 -8.50 -4.50 4.48
N SER A 286 -8.23 -5.79 4.65
CA SER A 286 -8.28 -6.43 5.96
C SER A 286 -7.17 -5.90 6.86
N CYS A 287 -7.49 -5.57 8.12
CA CYS A 287 -6.45 -5.31 9.12
C CYS A 287 -5.85 -6.60 9.70
N LYS A 288 -6.49 -7.75 9.49
CA LYS A 288 -5.97 -9.03 9.94
C LYS A 288 -4.78 -9.43 9.07
N GLU A 289 -3.64 -9.70 9.70
CA GLU A 289 -2.47 -10.26 9.03
C GLU A 289 -2.80 -11.63 8.40
N PRO A 290 -2.31 -11.90 7.18
CA PRO A 290 -2.34 -13.24 6.60
C PRO A 290 -1.65 -14.23 7.55
N GLN A 291 -2.20 -15.43 7.68
CA GLN A 291 -1.52 -16.49 8.44
C GLN A 291 -0.55 -17.19 7.49
N ASP A 292 0.72 -17.39 7.88
CA ASP A 292 1.72 -18.06 7.05
C ASP A 292 1.15 -19.35 6.42
N ALA A 293 1.41 -19.57 5.14
CA ALA A 293 0.89 -20.71 4.39
C ALA A 293 1.27 -22.07 5.03
N ASP A 294 2.37 -22.11 5.78
CA ASP A 294 2.89 -23.28 6.48
C ASP A 294 2.19 -23.58 7.82
N GLN A 295 1.46 -22.64 8.42
CA GLN A 295 0.79 -22.86 9.71
C GLN A 295 -0.48 -23.72 9.60
N ASN A 296 -0.94 -24.02 8.38
CA ASN A 296 -2.06 -24.93 8.15
C ASN A 296 -1.71 -26.42 8.31
N ASN A 297 -0.44 -26.77 8.55
CA ASN A 297 0.01 -28.17 8.69
C ASN A 297 0.15 -28.70 10.13
N ASN A 298 -0.34 -27.98 11.15
CA ASN A 298 -0.27 -28.44 12.54
C ASN A 298 -1.45 -29.33 12.99
N ASN A 299 -2.15 -30.00 12.07
CA ASN A 299 -3.25 -30.92 12.40
C ASN A 299 -3.03 -32.39 11.99
N ASP A 300 -1.81 -32.81 11.66
CA ASP A 300 -1.45 -34.23 11.52
C ASP A 300 -0.41 -34.65 12.58
N GLN A 301 -0.87 -34.87 13.82
CA GLN A 301 -0.23 -35.78 14.79
C GLN A 301 -1.27 -36.64 15.52
#